data_AF-A0A5N7JSZ9-F1
#
_entry.id   AF-A0A5N7JSZ9-F1
#
_cell.length_a   1.000
_cell.length_b   1.000
_cell.length_c   1.000
_cell.angle_alpha   90.00
_cell.angle_beta   90.00
_cell.angle_gamma   90.00
#
_symmetry.space_group_name_H-M   'P 1'
#
loop_
_entity.id
_entity.type
_entity.pdbx_description
1 polymer ?
#
loop_
_entity_poly.entity_id
_entity_poly.type
_entity_poly.pdbx_seq_one_letter_code
_entity_poly.pdbx_strand_id
1 'polypeptide(L)'
;MSIHAMTAAAKAAGSQTALAKELGCTPQNVQWMCSTGSVPAKHVLKIEAVTGVSRHQLRPDLYPEASPTLNTNLRQISPPGQTSDGAVNPSSIQRTSKLAPPEALA
;
A
#
# COMPACT_ATOMS: atom_id res chain seq x y z
N MET A 1 0.06 16.66 -15.13
CA MET A 1 -0.61 15.51 -15.79
C MET A 1 0.15 15.16 -17.06
N SER A 2 0.23 13.89 -17.45
CA SER A 2 0.94 13.48 -18.67
C SER A 2 -0.07 13.21 -19.79
N ILE A 3 -0.11 14.06 -20.82
CA ILE A 3 -0.93 13.89 -22.04
C ILE A 3 -0.71 12.49 -22.67
N HIS A 4 0.49 11.95 -22.49
CA HIS A 4 0.88 10.63 -22.95
C HIS A 4 0.11 9.50 -22.24
N ALA A 5 -0.30 9.65 -20.98
CA ALA A 5 -1.00 8.61 -20.24
C ALA A 5 -2.40 8.33 -20.82
N MET A 6 -3.15 9.38 -21.19
CA MET A 6 -4.43 9.23 -21.87
C MET A 6 -4.29 8.69 -23.28
N THR A 7 -3.27 9.12 -24.01
CA THR A 7 -3.00 8.60 -25.35
C THR A 7 -2.62 7.11 -25.31
N ALA A 8 -1.80 6.71 -24.33
CA ALA A 8 -1.45 5.31 -24.10
C ALA A 8 -2.67 4.47 -23.69
N ALA A 9 -3.52 5.00 -22.81
CA ALA A 9 -4.78 4.36 -22.43
C ALA A 9 -5.70 4.13 -23.65
N ALA A 10 -5.86 5.13 -24.51
CA ALA A 10 -6.65 5.01 -25.73
C ALA A 10 -6.07 3.99 -26.72
N LYS A 11 -4.73 3.88 -26.81
CA LYS A 11 -4.05 2.84 -27.62
C LYS A 11 -4.22 1.45 -27.01
N ALA A 12 -4.11 1.31 -25.69
CA ALA A 12 -4.31 0.04 -24.98
C ALA A 12 -5.75 -0.48 -25.13
N ALA A 13 -6.74 0.42 -25.12
CA ALA A 13 -8.13 0.11 -25.43
C ALA A 13 -8.40 -0.12 -26.94
N GLY A 14 -7.38 0.00 -27.80
CA GLY A 14 -7.46 -0.13 -29.26
C GLY A 14 -7.83 1.16 -29.99
N SER A 15 -8.81 1.93 -29.51
CA SER A 15 -9.16 3.24 -30.08
C SER A 15 -9.86 4.16 -29.07
N GLN A 16 -9.87 5.48 -29.34
CA GLN A 16 -10.64 6.45 -28.55
C GLN A 16 -12.14 6.11 -28.51
N THR A 17 -12.70 5.63 -29.62
CA THR A 17 -14.11 5.23 -29.71
C THR A 17 -14.40 3.96 -28.91
N ALA A 18 -13.50 2.97 -28.93
CA ALA A 18 -13.63 1.77 -28.11
C ALA A 18 -13.58 2.13 -26.62
N LEU A 19 -12.60 2.94 -26.22
CA LEU A 19 -12.50 3.45 -24.85
C LEU A 19 -13.77 4.23 -24.43
N ALA A 20 -14.33 5.04 -25.32
CA ALA A 20 -15.57 5.78 -25.05
C ALA A 20 -16.75 4.84 -24.76
N LYS A 21 -16.89 3.75 -25.52
CA LYS A 21 -17.92 2.72 -25.32
C LYS A 21 -17.78 2.03 -23.96
N GLU A 22 -16.57 1.60 -23.61
CA GLU A 22 -16.27 0.98 -22.31
C GLU A 22 -16.54 1.94 -21.14
N LEU A 23 -16.25 3.22 -21.32
CA LEU A 23 -16.50 4.25 -20.30
C LEU A 23 -17.98 4.66 -20.20
N GLY A 24 -18.80 4.33 -21.20
CA GLY A 24 -20.16 4.81 -21.34
C GLY A 24 -20.20 6.33 -21.56
N CYS A 25 -19.27 6.88 -22.34
CA CYS A 25 -19.19 8.30 -22.66
C CYS A 25 -19.06 8.54 -24.18
N THR A 26 -19.14 9.80 -24.59
CA THR A 26 -19.00 10.16 -26.01
C THR A 26 -17.53 10.16 -26.44
N PRO A 27 -17.20 9.84 -27.71
CA PRO A 27 -15.82 9.90 -28.22
C PRO A 27 -15.20 11.30 -28.08
N GLN A 28 -16.01 12.36 -28.18
CA GLN A 28 -15.57 13.75 -27.97
C GLN A 28 -15.07 13.98 -26.54
N ASN A 29 -15.69 13.33 -25.54
CA ASN A 29 -15.22 13.40 -24.16
C ASN A 29 -13.84 12.75 -24.03
N VAL A 30 -13.61 11.61 -24.67
CA VAL A 30 -12.28 10.96 -24.70
C VAL A 30 -11.25 11.84 -25.40
N GLN A 31 -11.60 12.42 -26.54
CA GLN A 31 -10.73 13.36 -27.25
C GLN A 31 -10.37 14.56 -26.37
N TRP A 32 -11.34 15.16 -25.68
CA TRP A 32 -11.09 16.26 -24.75
C TRP A 32 -10.14 15.85 -23.62
N MET A 33 -10.32 14.67 -23.04
CA MET A 33 -9.41 14.12 -22.03
C MET A 33 -7.99 13.91 -22.58
N CYS A 34 -7.85 13.46 -23.83
CA CYS A 34 -6.56 13.34 -24.50
C CYS A 34 -5.91 14.70 -24.76
N SER A 35 -6.68 15.71 -25.19
CA SER A 35 -6.17 17.04 -25.52
C SER A 35 -5.80 17.88 -24.28
N THR A 36 -6.63 17.84 -23.25
CA THR A 36 -6.39 18.59 -22.00
C THR A 36 -5.53 17.82 -21.01
N GLY A 37 -5.42 16.50 -21.17
CA GLY A 37 -4.78 15.61 -20.20
C GLY A 37 -5.57 15.46 -18.90
N SER A 38 -6.79 16.02 -18.81
CA SER A 38 -7.61 16.04 -17.60
C SER A 38 -8.71 14.99 -17.64
N VAL A 39 -8.66 14.03 -16.71
CA VAL A 39 -9.63 12.93 -16.61
C VAL A 39 -10.57 13.16 -15.42
N PRO A 40 -11.90 13.18 -15.60
CA PRO A 40 -12.84 13.27 -14.48
C PRO A 40 -12.69 12.08 -13.53
N ALA A 41 -12.78 12.32 -12.21
CA ALA A 41 -12.57 11.28 -11.19
C ALA A 41 -13.46 10.03 -11.40
N LYS A 42 -14.71 10.22 -11.84
CA LYS A 42 -15.66 9.14 -12.17
C LYS A 42 -15.18 8.17 -13.25
N HIS A 43 -14.28 8.61 -14.14
CA HIS A 43 -13.77 7.79 -15.23
C HIS A 43 -12.42 7.15 -14.89
N VAL A 44 -11.66 7.69 -13.92
CA VAL A 44 -10.32 7.20 -13.56
C VAL A 44 -10.33 5.70 -13.23
N LEU A 45 -11.23 5.26 -12.35
CA LEU A 45 -11.32 3.85 -11.95
C LEU A 45 -11.71 2.93 -13.11
N LYS A 46 -12.60 3.39 -14.00
CA LYS A 46 -12.98 2.63 -15.19
C LYS A 46 -11.83 2.52 -16.19
N ILE A 47 -11.10 3.61 -16.40
CA ILE A 47 -9.94 3.63 -17.29
C ILE A 47 -8.86 2.70 -16.76
N GLU A 48 -8.57 2.72 -15.46
CA GLU A 48 -7.62 1.81 -14.81
C GLU A 48 -8.02 0.34 -15.04
N ALA A 49 -9.29 0.00 -14.87
CA ALA A 49 -9.79 -1.35 -15.10
C ALA A 49 -9.70 -1.82 -16.56
N VAL A 50 -9.97 -0.92 -17.52
CA VAL A 50 -9.99 -1.26 -18.96
C VAL A 50 -8.59 -1.25 -19.57
N THR A 51 -7.72 -0.32 -19.14
CA THR A 51 -6.44 -0.04 -19.81
C THR A 51 -5.22 -0.44 -18.98
N GLY A 52 -5.38 -0.67 -17.68
CA GLY A 52 -4.28 -0.94 -16.76
C GLY A 52 -3.41 0.29 -16.43
N VAL A 53 -3.77 1.49 -16.90
CA VAL A 53 -3.01 2.71 -16.60
C VAL A 53 -3.26 3.14 -15.16
N SER A 54 -2.19 3.31 -14.38
CA SER A 54 -2.27 3.70 -12.97
C SER A 54 -2.99 5.03 -12.78
N ARG A 55 -3.91 5.07 -11.81
CA ARG A 55 -4.66 6.28 -11.40
C ARG A 55 -3.76 7.48 -11.07
N HIS A 56 -2.56 7.20 -10.55
CA HIS A 56 -1.54 8.21 -10.22
C HIS A 56 -1.03 8.95 -11.47
N GLN A 57 -0.95 8.28 -12.63
CA GLN A 57 -0.57 8.92 -13.89
C GLN A 57 -1.72 9.74 -14.49
N LEU A 58 -2.96 9.31 -14.27
CA LEU A 58 -4.16 9.98 -14.78
C LEU A 58 -4.50 11.26 -13.99
N ARG A 59 -4.50 11.17 -12.66
CA ARG A 59 -4.79 12.28 -11.75
C ARG A 59 -3.84 12.27 -10.56
N PRO A 60 -2.59 12.74 -10.71
CA PRO A 60 -1.67 12.87 -9.58
C PRO A 60 -2.21 13.83 -8.51
N ASP A 61 -3.03 14.82 -8.88
CA ASP A 61 -3.64 15.78 -7.95
C ASP A 61 -4.67 15.15 -7.00
N LEU A 62 -5.33 14.06 -7.42
CA LEU A 62 -6.31 13.34 -6.58
C LEU A 62 -5.73 12.08 -5.95
N TYR A 63 -4.82 11.43 -6.67
CA TYR A 63 -4.15 10.22 -6.26
C TYR A 63 -2.64 10.48 -6.30
N PRO A 64 -2.08 11.16 -5.29
CA PRO A 64 -0.62 11.23 -5.17
C PRO A 64 -0.08 9.80 -4.98
N GLU A 65 1.08 9.50 -5.58
CA GLU A 65 1.83 8.29 -5.26
C GLU A 65 2.01 8.26 -3.74
N ALA A 66 1.59 7.17 -3.10
CA ALA A 66 1.70 7.04 -1.66
C ALA A 66 3.18 7.13 -1.29
N SER A 67 3.58 8.27 -0.71
CA SER A 67 4.90 8.40 -0.13
C SER A 67 5.05 7.30 0.92
N PRO A 68 6.18 6.55 0.96
CA PRO A 68 6.34 5.34 1.79
C PRO A 68 6.35 5.61 3.31
N THR A 69 5.88 6.76 3.76
CA THR A 69 6.07 7.28 5.12
C THR A 69 5.37 6.44 6.19
N LEU A 70 4.24 5.79 5.87
CA LEU A 70 3.51 4.95 6.85
C LEU A 70 4.02 3.50 6.92
N ASN A 71 4.35 2.89 5.78
CA ASN A 71 4.75 1.48 5.75
C ASN A 71 6.21 1.25 6.18
N THR A 72 7.06 2.28 6.12
CA THR A 72 8.47 2.19 6.52
C THR A 72 8.62 2.05 8.04
N ASN A 73 7.76 2.70 8.83
CA ASN A 73 7.84 2.64 10.30
C ASN A 73 7.21 1.37 10.91
N LEU A 74 6.20 0.77 10.28
CA LEU A 74 5.55 -0.43 10.83
C LEU A 74 6.33 -1.74 10.61
N ARG A 75 7.30 -1.78 9.69
CA ARG A 75 8.14 -2.98 9.45
C ARG A 75 9.44 -3.05 10.26
N GLN A 76 9.79 -2.03 11.04
CA GLN A 76 11.05 -2.02 11.81
C GLN A 76 10.98 -2.64 13.21
N ILE A 77 9.85 -3.23 13.61
CA ILE A 77 9.77 -4.02 14.85
C ILE A 77 10.03 -5.50 14.53
N SER A 78 11.19 -5.81 13.95
CA SER A 78 11.77 -7.13 14.17
C SER A 78 12.63 -7.00 15.43
N PRO A 79 12.23 -7.55 16.60
CA PRO A 79 13.16 -7.64 17.71
C PRO A 79 14.36 -8.50 17.24
N PRO A 80 15.60 -8.01 17.36
CA PRO A 80 16.77 -8.82 17.05
C PRO A 80 16.91 -9.88 18.14
N GLY A 81 16.63 -11.15 17.82
CA GLY A 81 16.96 -12.27 18.70
C GLY A 81 15.87 -13.31 18.95
N GLN A 82 15.27 -13.88 17.90
CA GLN A 82 14.70 -15.24 18.03
C GLN A 82 15.81 -16.26 17.71
N THR A 83 16.78 -16.36 18.61
CA THR A 83 17.71 -17.49 18.65
C THR A 83 17.83 -17.94 20.08
N SER A 84 17.92 -19.27 20.24
CA SER A 84 18.17 -20.01 21.49
C SER A 84 16.95 -20.07 22.41
N ASP A 85 16.61 -21.16 23.07
CA ASP A 85 17.03 -22.56 23.07
C ASP A 85 16.06 -23.23 24.07
N GLY A 86 15.82 -24.53 23.92
CA GLY A 86 15.17 -25.44 24.88
C GLY A 86 14.30 -24.88 26.01
N ALA A 87 12.98 -24.85 25.82
CA ALA A 87 12.02 -24.86 26.93
C ALA A 87 11.93 -26.29 27.52
N VAL A 88 12.98 -26.73 28.24
CA VAL A 88 12.85 -27.82 29.21
C VAL A 88 12.22 -27.22 30.46
N ASN A 89 11.01 -27.66 30.79
CA ASN A 89 10.36 -27.39 32.07
C ASN A 89 10.82 -28.45 33.08
N PRO A 90 11.62 -28.11 34.10
CA PRO A 90 11.55 -28.81 35.37
C PRO A 90 10.65 -28.00 36.30
N SER A 91 9.40 -28.44 36.38
CA SER A 91 8.56 -28.24 37.55
C SER A 91 9.35 -28.69 38.78
N SER A 92 9.75 -27.77 39.66
CA SER A 92 10.21 -28.12 41.00
C SER A 92 9.97 -26.99 41.99
N ILE A 93 8.88 -27.16 42.72
CA ILE A 93 8.62 -26.78 44.12
C ILE A 93 9.81 -26.13 44.83
N GLN A 94 9.62 -24.91 45.35
CA GLN A 94 9.94 -24.64 46.76
C GLN A 94 9.24 -23.38 47.29
N ARG A 95 8.32 -23.63 48.23
CA ARG A 95 7.66 -22.64 49.06
C ARG A 95 8.66 -21.88 49.91
N THR A 96 8.33 -20.62 50.09
CA THR A 96 8.89 -19.68 51.04
C THR A 96 8.68 -20.13 52.48
N SER A 97 9.78 -20.21 53.24
CA SER A 97 9.83 -20.17 54.70
C SER A 97 11.33 -20.17 55.06
N LYS A 98 11.90 -19.35 55.94
CA LYS A 98 11.40 -18.39 56.92
C LYS A 98 12.65 -17.69 57.49
N LEU A 99 12.67 -16.36 57.44
CA LEU A 99 13.13 -15.41 58.48
C LEU A 99 14.56 -15.49 59.11
N ALA A 100 15.26 -14.35 59.00
CA ALA A 100 16.31 -13.74 59.86
C ALA A 100 17.81 -14.15 59.72
N PRO A 101 18.72 -13.16 59.50
CA PRO A 101 20.14 -13.16 59.93
C PRO A 101 20.30 -12.44 61.31
N PRO A 102 21.49 -12.13 61.89
CA PRO A 102 22.90 -12.55 61.73
C PRO A 102 23.55 -12.96 63.10
N GLU A 103 24.90 -12.90 63.25
CA GLU A 103 25.75 -13.08 64.48
C GLU A 103 26.07 -14.53 64.90
N ALA A 104 27.24 -14.90 65.45
CA ALA A 104 28.56 -14.32 65.67
C ALA A 104 29.48 -15.46 66.23
N LEU A 105 30.80 -15.30 66.07
CA LEU A 105 31.88 -15.71 66.99
C LEU A 105 31.82 -17.10 67.68
N ALA A 106 32.74 -18.00 67.28
CA ALA A 106 33.86 -18.51 68.10
C ALA A 106 34.61 -19.62 67.36
#